data_AF-A0A497AJ28-F1
#
_entry.id   AF-A0A497AJ28-F1
#
_cell.length_a   1.000
_cell.length_b   1.000
_cell.length_c   1.000
_cell.angle_alpha   90.00
_cell.angle_beta   90.00
_cell.angle_gamma   90.00
#
_symmetry.space_group_name_H-M   'P 1'
#
loop_
_entity.id
_entity.type
_entity.pdbx_description
1 polymer ?
#
loop_
_entity_poly.entity_id
_entity_poly.type
_entity_poly.pdbx_seq_one_letter_code
_entity_poly.pdbx_strand_id
1 'polypeptide(L)'
;MIEKEVKNWLVKAFNDYRTAEKLIGFPDEEVITDTLCFHCQQFVEKALKAFLVHWKVDFERVHSLEYLVKLCTDKDPSFDWLYEVAKKLSDYAVEIRYPDEFYIPTVDEA
;
A
#
# COMPACT_ATOMS: atom_id res chain seq x y z
N MET A 1 18.94 -16.84 -4.07
CA MET A 1 18.76 -16.52 -2.63
C MET A 1 18.12 -15.15 -2.57
N ILE A 2 16.94 -15.00 -1.99
CA ILE A 2 16.30 -13.68 -1.85
C ILE A 2 17.18 -12.82 -0.94
N GLU A 3 17.57 -11.65 -1.42
CA GLU A 3 18.42 -10.69 -0.71
C GLU A 3 17.78 -10.27 0.62
N LYS A 4 18.59 -10.05 1.67
CA LYS A 4 18.11 -9.72 3.03
C LYS A 4 17.18 -8.50 3.03
N GLU A 5 17.47 -7.52 2.18
CA GLU A 5 16.69 -6.29 2.08
C GLU A 5 15.28 -6.54 1.54
N VAL A 6 15.14 -7.33 0.46
CA VAL A 6 13.84 -7.75 -0.08
C VAL A 6 13.02 -8.45 1.00
N LYS A 7 13.64 -9.35 1.78
CA LYS A 7 12.95 -10.03 2.89
C LYS A 7 12.45 -9.05 3.95
N ASN A 8 13.24 -8.05 4.31
CA ASN A 8 12.84 -7.05 5.30
C ASN A 8 11.63 -6.23 4.83
N TRP A 9 11.60 -5.84 3.55
CA TRP A 9 10.44 -5.17 2.95
C TRP A 9 9.19 -6.05 2.99
N LEU A 10 9.31 -7.31 2.57
CA LEU A 10 8.18 -8.25 2.58
C LEU A 10 7.67 -8.50 4.01
N VAL A 11 8.56 -8.67 4.99
CA VAL A 11 8.14 -8.82 6.41
C VAL A 11 7.31 -7.62 6.86
N LYS A 12 7.71 -6.40 6.50
CA LYS A 12 6.94 -5.20 6.83
C LYS A 12 5.62 -5.16 6.08
N ALA A 13 5.61 -5.41 4.77
CA ALA A 13 4.39 -5.49 3.98
C ALA A 13 3.37 -6.47 4.59
N PHE A 14 3.81 -7.69 4.90
CA PHE A 14 2.93 -8.71 5.48
C PHE A 14 2.47 -8.39 6.91
N ASN A 15 3.14 -7.48 7.63
CA ASN A 15 2.61 -6.99 8.89
C ASN A 15 1.42 -6.05 8.65
N ASP A 16 1.50 -5.17 7.65
CA ASP A 16 0.36 -4.32 7.26
C ASP A 16 -0.83 -5.16 6.78
N TYR A 17 -0.59 -6.16 5.92
CA TYR A 17 -1.62 -7.12 5.49
C TYR A 17 -2.31 -7.78 6.69
N ARG A 18 -1.54 -8.30 7.66
CA ARG A 18 -2.12 -8.94 8.86
C ARG A 18 -2.88 -7.97 9.75
N THR A 19 -2.50 -6.70 9.77
CA THR A 19 -3.25 -5.68 10.50
C THR A 19 -4.58 -5.41 9.81
N ALA A 20 -4.58 -5.22 8.49
CA ALA A 20 -5.78 -5.05 7.69
C ALA A 20 -6.73 -6.26 7.82
N GLU A 21 -6.20 -7.48 7.70
CA GLU A 21 -6.95 -8.74 7.85
C GLU A 21 -7.62 -8.88 9.24
N LYS A 22 -6.99 -8.35 10.30
CA LYS A 22 -7.61 -8.31 11.63
C LYS A 22 -8.70 -7.24 11.74
N LEU A 23 -8.49 -6.08 11.14
CA LEU A 23 -9.43 -4.96 11.20
C LEU A 23 -10.72 -5.26 10.45
N ILE A 24 -10.63 -5.87 9.27
CA ILE A 24 -11.81 -6.27 8.47
C ILE A 24 -12.60 -7.43 9.10
N GLY A 25 -12.03 -8.11 10.10
CA GLY A 25 -12.70 -9.19 10.83
C GLY A 25 -13.63 -8.73 11.96
N PHE A 26 -13.66 -7.42 12.27
CA PHE A 26 -14.61 -6.86 13.24
C PHE A 26 -15.99 -6.64 12.61
N PRO A 27 -17.08 -6.60 13.41
CA PRO A 27 -18.38 -6.14 12.95
C PRO A 27 -18.30 -4.74 12.34
N ASP A 28 -19.13 -4.43 11.34
CA ASP A 28 -19.14 -3.17 10.60
C ASP A 28 -19.12 -1.93 11.51
N GLU A 29 -19.85 -1.95 12.63
CA GLU A 29 -19.90 -0.86 13.62
C GLU A 29 -18.60 -0.64 14.42
N GLU A 30 -17.68 -1.61 14.40
CA GLU A 30 -16.40 -1.60 15.13
C GLU A 30 -15.19 -1.49 14.19
N VAL A 31 -15.37 -1.59 12.87
CA VAL A 31 -14.26 -1.47 11.90
C VAL A 31 -13.71 -0.05 11.90
N ILE A 32 -12.39 0.06 12.09
CA ILE A 32 -11.65 1.32 11.98
C ILE A 32 -11.17 1.45 10.52
N THR A 33 -12.08 1.88 9.65
CA THR A 33 -11.95 1.83 8.18
C THR A 33 -10.81 2.68 7.64
N ASP A 34 -10.56 3.85 8.19
CA ASP A 34 -9.43 4.71 7.84
C ASP A 34 -8.09 4.00 8.12
N THR A 35 -7.95 3.36 9.28
CA THR A 35 -6.76 2.58 9.63
C THR A 35 -6.63 1.33 8.77
N LEU A 36 -7.75 0.68 8.42
CA LEU A 36 -7.78 -0.46 7.50
C LEU A 36 -7.26 -0.06 6.11
N CYS A 37 -7.83 0.98 5.50
CA CYS A 37 -7.41 1.50 4.19
C CYS A 37 -5.94 1.93 4.20
N PHE A 38 -5.48 2.58 5.27
CA PHE A 38 -4.07 2.94 5.44
C PHE A 38 -3.14 1.71 5.40
N HIS A 39 -3.49 0.63 6.10
CA HIS A 39 -2.68 -0.60 6.08
C HIS A 39 -2.74 -1.32 4.72
N CYS A 40 -3.86 -1.29 4.02
CA CYS A 40 -3.96 -1.79 2.64
C CYS A 40 -3.02 -1.03 1.70
N GLN A 41 -3.02 0.31 1.75
CA GLN A 41 -2.11 1.15 0.99
C GLN A 41 -0.64 0.83 1.32
N GLN A 42 -0.32 0.71 2.61
CA GLN A 42 1.04 0.42 3.08
C GLN A 42 1.55 -0.96 2.68
N PHE A 43 0.68 -1.97 2.65
CA PHE A 43 1.02 -3.30 2.13
C PHE A 43 1.46 -3.21 0.67
N VAL A 44 0.68 -2.55 -0.18
CA VAL A 44 0.99 -2.37 -1.61
C VAL A 44 2.29 -1.60 -1.79
N GLU A 45 2.46 -0.46 -1.08
CA GLU A 45 3.69 0.36 -1.16
C GLU A 45 4.94 -0.47 -0.89
N LYS A 46 4.92 -1.25 0.20
CA LYS A 46 6.08 -2.04 0.64
C LYS A 46 6.31 -3.25 -0.25
N ALA A 47 5.26 -3.86 -0.82
CA ALA A 47 5.39 -4.95 -1.78
C ALA A 47 6.02 -4.47 -3.10
N LEU A 48 5.59 -3.32 -3.62
CA LEU A 48 6.19 -2.70 -4.81
C LEU A 48 7.66 -2.36 -4.56
N LYS A 49 7.99 -1.77 -3.41
CA LYS A 49 9.39 -1.49 -3.02
C LYS A 49 10.23 -2.77 -2.91
N ALA A 50 9.67 -3.86 -2.37
CA ALA A 50 10.37 -5.15 -2.34
C ALA A 50 10.73 -5.66 -3.75
N PHE A 51 9.81 -5.50 -4.71
CA PHE A 51 10.04 -5.83 -6.12
C PHE A 51 11.14 -4.95 -6.73
N LEU A 52 11.08 -3.63 -6.53
CA LEU A 52 12.10 -2.71 -7.04
C LEU A 52 13.50 -3.00 -6.47
N VAL A 53 13.60 -3.28 -5.17
CA VAL A 53 14.87 -3.71 -4.53
C VAL A 53 15.37 -5.00 -5.16
N HIS A 54 14.50 -5.98 -5.42
CA HIS A 54 14.89 -7.23 -6.08
C HIS A 54 15.52 -6.99 -7.46
N TRP A 55 15.01 -5.99 -8.20
CA TRP A 55 15.52 -5.56 -9.49
C TRP A 55 16.63 -4.50 -9.42
N LYS A 56 17.09 -4.14 -8.21
CA LYS A 56 18.11 -3.11 -7.97
C LYS A 56 17.75 -1.76 -8.61
N VAL A 57 16.46 -1.41 -8.55
CA VAL A 57 15.93 -0.12 -8.99
C VAL A 57 15.83 0.79 -7.78
N ASP A 58 16.57 1.89 -7.82
CA ASP A 58 16.44 2.96 -6.84
C ASP A 58 15.11 3.68 -7.00
N PHE A 59 14.54 4.13 -5.87
CA PHE A 59 13.30 4.90 -5.84
C PHE A 59 13.40 6.02 -4.79
N GLU A 60 12.69 7.11 -5.04
CA GLU A 60 12.62 8.23 -4.11
C GLU A 60 11.75 7.91 -2.88
N ARG A 61 11.99 8.62 -1.78
CA ARG A 61 11.13 8.55 -0.58
C ARG A 61 9.88 9.40 -0.75
N VAL A 62 9.10 9.09 -1.77
CA VAL A 62 7.77 9.66 -2.04
C VAL A 62 6.69 8.63 -1.70
N HIS A 63 5.55 9.11 -1.19
CA HIS A 63 4.40 8.26 -0.83
C HIS A 63 3.37 8.17 -1.97
N SER A 64 3.80 8.19 -3.22
CA SER A 64 2.94 7.97 -4.39
C SER A 64 3.07 6.52 -4.85
N LEU A 65 1.95 5.77 -4.83
CA LEU A 65 1.95 4.42 -5.37
C LEU A 65 2.07 4.44 -6.89
N GLU A 66 1.52 5.45 -7.56
CA GLU A 66 1.58 5.60 -9.02
C GLU A 66 3.02 5.71 -9.52
N TYR A 67 3.85 6.44 -8.79
CA TYR A 67 5.30 6.51 -9.05
C TYR A 67 5.94 5.12 -8.96
N LEU A 68 5.67 4.36 -7.90
CA LEU A 68 6.23 3.03 -7.71
C LEU A 68 5.71 2.04 -8.77
N VAL A 69 4.43 2.10 -9.13
CA VAL A 69 3.84 1.25 -10.17
C VAL A 69 4.48 1.51 -11.53
N LYS A 70 4.75 2.78 -11.88
CA LYS A 70 5.46 3.11 -13.12
C LYS A 70 6.86 2.49 -13.16
N LEU A 71 7.63 2.62 -12.08
CA LEU A 71 8.95 1.98 -11.98
C LEU A 71 8.88 0.44 -12.07
N CYS A 72 7.85 -0.17 -11.48
CA CYS A 72 7.63 -1.61 -11.62
C CYS A 72 7.26 -2.00 -13.06
N THR A 73 6.39 -1.21 -13.71
CA THR A 73 5.94 -1.43 -15.09
C THR A 73 7.09 -1.35 -16.09
N ASP A 74 8.06 -0.46 -15.86
CA ASP A 74 9.29 -0.37 -16.65
C ASP A 74 10.14 -1.67 -16.58
N LYS A 75 9.97 -2.49 -15.53
CA LYS A 75 10.63 -3.80 -15.39
C LYS A 75 9.74 -4.96 -15.81
N ASP A 76 8.46 -4.89 -15.49
CA ASP A 76 7.47 -5.92 -15.79
C ASP A 76 6.13 -5.26 -16.16
N PRO A 77 5.76 -5.25 -17.45
CA PRO A 77 4.51 -4.65 -17.93
C PRO A 77 3.24 -5.22 -17.28
N SER A 78 3.32 -6.38 -16.62
CA SER A 78 2.18 -6.95 -15.89
C SER A 78 1.76 -6.14 -14.67
N PHE A 79 2.50 -5.08 -14.30
CA PHE A 79 2.11 -4.13 -13.24
C PHE A 79 1.20 -2.99 -13.73
N ASP A 80 1.04 -2.78 -15.03
CA ASP A 80 0.33 -1.62 -15.58
C ASP A 80 -1.14 -1.53 -15.12
N TRP A 81 -1.82 -2.68 -14.98
CA TRP A 81 -3.20 -2.74 -14.49
C TRP A 81 -3.36 -2.16 -13.07
N LEU A 82 -2.29 -2.14 -12.27
CA LEU A 82 -2.32 -1.65 -10.90
C LEU A 82 -2.35 -0.12 -10.85
N TYR A 83 -2.08 0.58 -11.96
CA TYR A 83 -1.93 2.05 -11.96
C TYR A 83 -3.18 2.78 -11.45
N GLU A 84 -4.36 2.45 -11.99
CA GLU A 84 -5.62 3.07 -11.57
C GLU A 84 -6.01 2.70 -10.12
N VAL A 85 -5.63 1.51 -9.67
CA VAL A 85 -5.86 1.06 -8.28
C VAL A 85 -4.92 1.80 -7.32
N ALA A 86 -3.64 1.94 -7.70
CA ALA A 86 -2.62 2.65 -6.95
C ALA A 86 -2.95 4.13 -6.77
N LYS A 87 -3.56 4.76 -7.79
CA LYS A 87 -4.06 6.12 -7.70
C LYS A 87 -5.08 6.28 -6.57
N LYS A 88 -6.15 5.47 -6.60
CA LYS A 88 -7.19 5.48 -5.55
C LYS A 88 -6.64 5.14 -4.16
N LEU A 89 -5.72 4.17 -4.08
CA LEU A 89 -5.12 3.78 -2.81
C LEU A 89 -4.19 4.87 -2.24
N SER A 90 -3.58 5.71 -3.08
CA SER A 90 -2.66 6.76 -2.62
C SER A 90 -3.38 7.84 -1.82
N ASP A 91 -4.67 8.07 -2.08
CA ASP A 91 -5.50 9.03 -1.35
C ASP A 91 -5.61 8.62 0.14
N TYR A 92 -5.71 7.31 0.42
CA TYR A 92 -5.71 6.77 1.79
C TYR A 92 -4.36 6.92 2.52
N ALA A 93 -3.27 7.26 1.82
CA ALA A 93 -2.01 7.60 2.47
C ALA A 93 -1.98 9.03 2.99
N VAL A 94 -2.80 9.95 2.47
CA VAL A 94 -2.67 11.40 2.70
C VAL A 94 -3.93 11.97 3.34
N GLU A 95 -5.10 11.69 2.79
CA GLU A 95 -6.38 12.30 3.20
C GLU A 95 -6.79 11.89 4.62
N ILE A 96 -6.42 10.68 5.04
CA ILE A 96 -6.70 10.18 6.40
C ILE A 96 -5.88 10.90 7.50
N ARG A 97 -4.79 11.59 7.13
CA ARG A 97 -3.82 12.13 8.12
C ARG A 97 -4.06 13.58 8.53
N TYR A 98 -4.87 14.34 7.80
CA TYR A 98 -5.08 15.76 8.09
C TYR A 98 -6.54 16.05 8.46
N PRO A 99 -6.81 16.64 9.64
CA PRO A 99 -8.17 16.88 10.14
C PRO A 99 -8.93 17.95 9.33
N ASP A 100 -8.23 18.64 8.43
CA ASP A 100 -8.77 19.73 7.61
C ASP A 100 -9.64 19.19 6.45
N GLU A 101 -9.40 17.93 6.06
CA GLU A 101 -10.15 17.15 5.07
C GLU A 101 -10.67 15.87 5.74
N PHE A 102 -11.45 16.02 6.83
CA PHE A 102 -11.97 14.90 7.62
C PHE A 102 -12.84 13.96 6.78
N TYR A 103 -12.22 12.90 6.24
CA TYR A 103 -12.87 11.83 5.51
C TYR A 103 -12.54 10.49 6.16
N ILE A 104 -13.59 9.75 6.50
CA ILE A 104 -13.50 8.38 7.02
C ILE A 104 -14.16 7.49 5.97
N PRO A 105 -13.43 6.53 5.36
CA PRO A 105 -14.00 5.60 4.41
C PRO A 105 -15.14 4.80 5.03
N THR A 106 -16.13 4.45 4.22
CA THR A 106 -17.18 3.51 4.62
C THR A 106 -16.66 2.07 4.63
N VAL A 107 -17.42 1.14 5.24
CA VAL A 107 -17.08 -0.30 5.20
C VAL A 107 -17.12 -0.82 3.75
N ASP A 108 -18.01 -0.32 2.90
CA ASP A 108 -18.09 -0.72 1.49
C ASP A 108 -16.87 -0.26 0.67
N GLU A 109 -16.18 0.80 1.10
CA GLU A 109 -14.98 1.34 0.44
C GLU A 109 -13.68 0.66 0.92
N ALA A 110 -13.71 -0.06 2.04
CA ALA A 110 -12.57 -0.67 2.72
C ALA A 110 -12.40 -2.16 2.39
#